data_AF-F0NNL6-F1
#
_entry.id   AF-F0NNL6-F1
#
_cell.length_a   1.000
_cell.length_b   1.000
_cell.length_c   1.000
_cell.angle_alpha   90.00
_cell.angle_beta   90.00
_cell.angle_gamma   90.00
#
_symmetry.space_group_name_H-M   'P 1'
#
loop_
_entity.id
_entity.type
_entity.pdbx_description
1 polymer ?
#
loop_
_entity_poly.entity_id
_entity_poly.type
_entity_poly.pdbx_seq_one_letter_code
_entity_poly.pdbx_strand_id
1 'polypeptide(L)'
;MDYILIGVILGIVQGISEWIPISSKTQVLIVSSSLLGLSFSVAYSFGLFMEIGTIAAAIIYFRRDISGLLKALVRMSSRREDYLLLKFLVIVTIITGLMGVPLYLFVISLQRMGLRGRKASPAGMDSPLIFKYFFFLNFING
;
A
#
# COMPACT_ATOMS: atom_id res chain seq x y z
N MET A 1 -16.80 18.24 16.36
CA MET A 1 -15.35 17.96 16.23
C MET A 1 -14.84 18.75 15.05
N ASP A 2 -13.84 19.61 15.24
CA ASP A 2 -13.27 20.38 14.13
C ASP A 2 -12.46 19.45 13.22
N TYR A 3 -12.95 19.24 12.00
CA TYR A 3 -12.33 18.38 10.99
C TYR A 3 -10.88 18.79 10.68
N ILE A 4 -10.55 20.08 10.84
CA ILE A 4 -9.20 20.61 10.68
C ILE A 4 -8.26 20.03 11.75
N LEU A 5 -8.68 20.02 13.03
CA LEU A 5 -7.88 19.48 14.13
C LEU A 5 -7.62 17.98 13.94
N ILE A 6 -8.64 17.23 13.52
CA ILE A 6 -8.52 15.80 13.21
C ILE A 6 -7.53 15.58 12.05
N GLY A 7 -7.63 16.35 10.97
CA GLY A 7 -6.72 16.26 9.83
C GLY A 7 -5.26 16.53 10.21
N VAL A 8 -5.02 17.52 11.07
CA VAL A 8 -3.67 17.83 11.58
C VAL A 8 -3.11 16.68 12.42
N ILE A 9 -3.91 16.13 13.34
CA ILE A 9 -3.48 14.99 14.18
C ILE A 9 -3.15 13.78 13.32
N LEU A 10 -4.01 13.44 12.36
CA LEU A 10 -3.78 12.32 11.44
C LEU A 10 -2.54 12.53 10.58
N GLY A 11 -2.28 13.77 10.15
CA GLY A 11 -1.05 14.11 9.42
C GLY A 11 0.22 13.93 10.23
N ILE A 12 0.21 14.33 11.50
CA ILE A 12 1.34 14.12 12.39
C ILE A 12 1.55 12.61 12.63
N VAL A 13 0.48 11.87 12.93
CA VAL A 13 0.57 10.41 13.16
C VAL A 13 1.08 9.70 11.92
N GLN A 14 0.53 9.97 10.73
CA GLN A 14 1.01 9.38 9.48
C GLN A 14 2.47 9.76 9.20
N GLY A 15 2.81 11.03 9.40
CA GLY A 15 4.16 11.55 9.19
C GLY A 15 5.20 10.93 10.12
N ILE A 16 4.83 10.49 11.32
CA ILE A 16 5.72 9.76 12.24
C ILE A 16 5.72 8.26 11.92
N SER A 17 4.54 7.66 11.74
CA SER A 17 4.38 6.23 11.50
C SER A 17 5.01 5.76 10.20
N GLU A 18 5.13 6.60 9.18
CA GLU A 18 5.76 6.22 7.91
C GLU A 18 7.27 5.92 8.05
N TRP A 19 7.95 6.48 9.06
CA TRP A 19 9.38 6.27 9.30
C TRP A 19 9.68 5.22 10.36
N ILE A 20 8.64 4.70 11.00
CA ILE A 20 8.72 3.58 11.93
C ILE A 20 8.26 2.32 11.16
N PRO A 21 8.90 1.15 11.32
CA PRO A 21 8.51 -0.09 10.65
C PRO A 21 7.23 -0.69 11.29
N ILE A 22 6.16 0.08 11.28
CA ILE A 22 4.78 -0.27 11.60
C ILE A 22 3.98 -0.11 10.30
N SER A 23 3.08 -1.04 10.00
CA SER A 23 2.33 -1.02 8.73
C SER A 23 1.46 0.23 8.63
N SER A 24 1.98 1.30 8.02
CA SER A 24 1.34 2.63 7.97
C SER A 24 -0.03 2.59 7.31
N LYS A 25 -0.18 1.79 6.23
CA LYS A 25 -1.48 1.53 5.57
C LYS A 25 -2.50 0.83 6.45
N THR A 26 -2.07 -0.11 7.30
CA THR A 26 -2.99 -0.83 8.20
C THR A 26 -3.43 0.06 9.35
N GLN A 27 -2.53 0.88 9.91
CA GLN A 27 -2.85 1.79 10.99
C GLN A 27 -3.82 2.89 10.53
N VAL A 28 -3.55 3.58 9.42
CA VAL A 28 -4.48 4.61 8.91
C VAL A 28 -5.82 4.00 8.58
N LEU A 29 -5.87 2.82 7.99
CA LEU A 29 -7.12 2.17 7.64
C LEU A 29 -7.93 1.78 8.88
N ILE A 30 -7.29 1.18 9.90
CA ILE A 30 -7.94 0.82 11.17
C ILE A 30 -8.39 2.07 11.94
N VAL A 31 -7.56 3.10 12.01
CA VAL A 31 -7.86 4.35 12.72
C VAL A 31 -8.99 5.11 12.03
N SER A 32 -8.97 5.19 10.70
CA SER A 32 -10.00 5.88 9.92
C SER A 32 -11.34 5.14 9.92
N SER A 33 -11.33 3.80 9.89
CA SER A 33 -12.56 3.01 9.99
C SER A 33 -13.14 3.03 11.41
N SER A 34 -12.28 2.96 12.44
CA SER A 34 -12.71 2.77 13.83
C SER A 34 -13.03 4.08 14.55
N LEU A 35 -12.29 5.17 14.28
CA LEU A 35 -12.47 6.45 14.97
C LEU A 35 -13.39 7.42 14.22
N LEU A 36 -13.46 7.34 12.89
CA LEU A 36 -14.20 8.31 12.07
C LEU A 36 -15.47 7.73 11.42
N GLY A 37 -15.72 6.42 11.57
CA GLY A 37 -16.86 5.75 10.95
C GLY A 37 -16.89 5.84 9.42
N LEU A 38 -15.74 6.16 8.79
CA LEU A 38 -15.64 6.30 7.35
C LEU A 38 -15.74 4.92 6.69
N SER A 39 -16.37 4.88 5.51
CA SER A 39 -16.36 3.67 4.70
C SER A 39 -14.91 3.27 4.38
N PHE A 40 -14.64 1.96 4.34
CA PHE A 40 -13.31 1.40 4.08
C PHE A 40 -12.64 2.01 2.83
N SER A 41 -13.43 2.23 1.78
CA SER A 41 -12.98 2.87 0.54
C SER A 41 -12.51 4.31 0.74
N VAL A 42 -13.24 5.11 1.52
CA VAL A 42 -12.89 6.52 1.77
C VAL A 42 -11.67 6.60 2.68
N ALA A 43 -11.61 5.77 3.73
CA ALA A 43 -10.46 5.64 4.61
C ALA A 43 -9.18 5.26 3.84
N TYR A 44 -9.28 4.29 2.93
CA TYR A 44 -8.17 3.86 2.10
C TYR A 44 -7.69 4.97 1.15
N SER A 45 -8.60 5.65 0.45
CA SER A 45 -8.26 6.78 -0.40
C SER A 45 -7.62 7.93 0.38
N PHE A 46 -8.10 8.22 1.59
CA PHE A 46 -7.49 9.22 2.45
C PHE A 46 -6.04 8.86 2.80
N GLY A 47 -5.76 7.61 3.17
CA GLY A 47 -4.40 7.14 3.41
C GLY A 47 -3.48 7.32 2.20
N LEU A 48 -3.96 7.06 0.99
CA LEU A 48 -3.20 7.30 -0.25
C LEU A 48 -2.87 8.78 -0.46
N PHE A 49 -3.81 9.69 -0.17
CA PHE A 49 -3.55 11.13 -0.26
C PHE A 49 -2.46 11.58 0.72
N MET A 50 -2.46 11.04 1.94
CA MET A 50 -1.45 11.38 2.94
C MET A 50 -0.06 10.83 2.56
N GLU A 51 0.01 9.67 1.91
CA GLU A 51 1.23 9.06 1.37
C GLU A 51 1.92 9.96 0.34
N ILE A 52 1.16 10.78 -0.41
CA ILE A 52 1.75 11.78 -1.32
C ILE A 52 2.60 12.80 -0.54
N GLY A 53 2.15 13.22 0.64
CA GLY A 53 2.87 14.16 1.49
C GLY A 53 4.19 13.57 2.01
N THR A 54 4.20 12.30 2.41
CA THR A 54 5.42 11.63 2.88
C THR A 54 6.39 11.36 1.73
N ILE A 55 5.91 10.99 0.54
CA ILE A 55 6.73 10.87 -0.67
C ILE A 55 7.38 12.23 -1.01
N ALA A 56 6.61 13.32 -0.97
CA ALA A 56 7.14 14.66 -1.23
C ALA A 56 8.24 15.03 -0.21
N ALA A 57 8.01 14.76 1.07
CA ALA A 57 9.02 14.97 2.12
C ALA A 57 10.29 14.14 1.88
N ALA A 58 10.14 12.85 1.51
CA ALA A 58 11.27 11.98 1.18
C ALA A 58 12.04 12.48 -0.04
N ILE A 59 11.37 12.95 -1.09
CA ILE A 59 12.02 13.54 -2.27
C ILE A 59 12.83 14.78 -1.90
N ILE A 60 12.28 15.66 -1.06
CA ILE A 60 12.98 16.87 -0.61
C ILE A 60 14.19 16.50 0.26
N TYR A 61 14.04 15.53 1.17
CA TYR A 61 15.12 15.06 2.04
C TYR A 61 16.26 14.43 1.22
N PHE A 62 15.95 13.46 0.35
CA PHE A 62 16.90 12.74 -0.50
C PHE A 62 17.18 13.43 -1.85
N ARG A 63 16.88 14.73 -1.98
CA ARG A 63 16.99 15.48 -3.26
C ARG A 63 18.36 15.34 -3.94
N ARG A 64 19.44 15.24 -3.17
CA ARG A 64 20.80 15.08 -3.69
C ARG A 64 21.00 13.69 -4.30
N ASP A 65 20.63 12.65 -3.58
CA ASP A 65 20.75 11.26 -4.05
C ASP A 65 19.84 11.00 -5.25
N ILE A 66 18.61 11.52 -5.23
CA ILE A 66 17.68 11.48 -6.36
C ILE A 66 18.28 12.19 -7.58
N SER A 67 18.85 13.39 -7.40
CA SER A 67 19.49 14.09 -8.52
C SER A 67 20.69 13.32 -9.08
N GLY A 68 21.46 12.62 -8.22
CA GLY A 68 22.56 11.75 -8.62
C GLY A 68 22.07 10.55 -9.43
N LEU A 69 21.04 9.87 -8.94
CA LEU A 69 20.35 8.76 -9.63
C LEU A 69 19.84 9.19 -11.01
N LEU A 70 19.15 10.34 -11.11
CA LEU A 70 18.66 10.87 -12.38
C LEU A 70 19.81 11.16 -13.36
N LYS A 71 20.91 11.74 -12.89
CA LYS A 71 22.11 11.96 -13.72
C LYS A 71 22.78 10.64 -14.14
N ALA A 72 22.84 9.65 -13.25
CA ALA A 72 23.40 8.33 -13.56
C ALA A 72 22.56 7.59 -14.60
N LEU A 73 21.22 7.73 -14.55
CA LEU A 73 20.30 7.15 -15.55
C LEU A 73 20.60 7.64 -16.97
N VAL A 74 20.83 8.95 -17.12
CA VAL A 74 21.18 9.56 -18.43
C VAL A 74 22.69 9.53 -18.72
N ARG A 75 23.48 8.78 -17.94
CA ARG A 75 24.94 8.65 -18.06
C ARG A 75 25.72 9.97 -17.97
N MET A 76 25.17 10.96 -17.27
CA MET A 76 25.76 12.28 -17.04
C MET A 76 26.38 12.43 -15.66
N SER A 77 26.27 11.43 -14.78
CA SER A 77 26.94 11.49 -13.48
C SER A 77 28.43 11.17 -13.64
N SER A 78 29.28 11.96 -12.97
CA SER A 78 30.71 11.69 -12.81
C SER A 78 31.03 10.93 -11.51
N ARG A 79 30.04 10.72 -10.64
CA ARG A 79 30.21 10.03 -9.35
C ARG A 79 29.92 8.55 -9.51
N ARG A 80 30.90 7.70 -9.17
CA ARG A 80 30.74 6.24 -9.18
C ARG A 80 29.61 5.78 -8.24
N GLU A 81 29.45 6.45 -7.10
CA GLU A 81 28.42 6.15 -6.09
C GLU A 81 27.01 6.18 -6.68
N ASP A 82 26.69 7.17 -7.52
CA ASP A 82 25.37 7.30 -8.14
C ASP A 82 25.02 6.09 -9.03
N TYR A 83 26.01 5.55 -9.76
CA TYR A 83 25.81 4.33 -10.55
C TYR A 83 25.70 3.07 -9.70
N LEU A 84 26.37 3.02 -8.54
CA LEU A 84 26.23 1.91 -7.60
C LEU A 84 24.83 1.91 -6.98
N LEU A 85 24.33 3.07 -6.56
CA LEU A 85 22.97 3.25 -6.09
C LEU A 85 21.93 2.89 -7.16
N LEU A 86 22.15 3.33 -8.41
CA LEU A 86 21.28 2.95 -9.54
C LEU A 86 21.26 1.44 -9.78
N LYS A 87 22.43 0.79 -9.80
CA LYS A 87 22.53 -0.67 -9.96
C LYS A 87 21.82 -1.40 -8.84
N PHE A 88 22.04 -0.98 -7.60
CA PHE A 88 21.36 -1.54 -6.44
C PHE A 88 19.84 -1.41 -6.58
N LEU A 89 19.34 -0.22 -6.91
CA LEU A 89 17.91 0.04 -7.10
C LEU A 89 17.31 -0.85 -8.19
N VAL A 90 17.99 -1.00 -9.33
CA VAL A 90 17.54 -1.86 -10.44
C VAL A 90 17.48 -3.33 -10.00
N ILE A 91 18.53 -3.83 -9.34
CA ILE A 91 18.58 -5.22 -8.87
C ILE A 91 17.44 -5.50 -7.88
N VAL A 92 17.27 -4.64 -6.88
CA VAL A 92 16.21 -4.81 -5.88
C VAL A 92 14.83 -4.75 -6.55
N THR A 93 14.60 -3.80 -7.46
CA THR A 93 13.32 -3.69 -8.19
C THR A 93 13.01 -4.95 -8.99
N ILE A 94 14.01 -5.52 -9.67
CA ILE A 94 13.85 -6.78 -10.41
C ILE A 94 13.49 -7.91 -9.46
N ILE A 95 14.20 -8.06 -8.33
CA ILE A 95 13.92 -9.10 -7.33
C ILE A 95 12.50 -8.95 -6.78
N THR A 96 12.10 -7.73 -6.41
CA THR A 96 10.73 -7.44 -5.94
C THR A 96 9.68 -7.81 -6.99
N GLY A 97 9.90 -7.49 -8.26
CA GLY A 97 9.00 -7.88 -9.34
C GLY A 97 8.94 -9.40 -9.54
N LEU A 98 10.08 -10.07 -9.52
CA LEU A 98 10.20 -11.52 -9.65
C LEU A 98 9.50 -12.28 -8.52
N MET A 99 9.49 -11.74 -7.30
CA MET A 99 8.77 -12.33 -6.17
C MET A 99 7.28 -11.94 -6.17
N GLY A 100 6.99 -10.66 -6.45
CA GLY A 100 5.64 -10.09 -6.34
C GLY A 100 4.68 -10.60 -7.42
N VAL A 101 5.13 -10.72 -8.67
CA VAL A 101 4.27 -11.14 -9.78
C VAL A 101 3.75 -12.57 -9.59
N PRO A 102 4.58 -13.60 -9.31
CA PRO A 102 4.08 -14.95 -9.05
C PRO A 102 3.16 -15.01 -7.84
N LEU A 103 3.48 -14.29 -6.76
CA LEU A 103 2.64 -14.26 -5.57
C LEU A 103 1.26 -13.65 -5.87
N TYR A 104 1.21 -12.54 -6.61
CA TYR A 104 -0.04 -11.92 -7.05
C TYR A 104 -0.88 -12.86 -7.91
N LEU A 105 -0.25 -13.53 -8.88
CA LEU A 105 -0.91 -14.52 -9.72
C LEU A 105 -1.42 -15.72 -8.91
N PHE A 106 -0.67 -16.16 -7.91
CA PHE A 106 -1.07 -17.22 -6.99
C PHE A 106 -2.33 -16.83 -6.18
N VAL A 107 -2.34 -15.63 -5.59
CA VAL A 107 -3.50 -15.10 -4.84
C VAL A 107 -4.75 -15.05 -5.72
N ILE A 108 -4.63 -14.54 -6.95
CA ILE A 108 -5.74 -14.51 -7.91
C ILE A 108 -6.20 -15.92 -8.28
N SER A 109 -5.27 -16.85 -8.43
CA SER A 109 -5.59 -18.25 -8.75
C SER A 109 -6.38 -18.90 -7.63
N LEU A 110 -5.99 -18.70 -6.36
CA LEU A 110 -6.74 -19.16 -5.19
C LEU A 110 -8.16 -18.58 -5.17
N GLN A 111 -8.31 -17.28 -5.40
CA GLN A 111 -9.61 -16.62 -5.43
C GLN A 111 -10.51 -17.19 -6.55
N ARG A 112 -9.96 -17.39 -7.75
CA ARG A 112 -10.68 -17.99 -8.89
C ARG A 112 -11.10 -19.43 -8.61
N MET A 113 -10.26 -20.23 -7.96
CA MET A 113 -10.60 -21.60 -7.55
C MET A 113 -11.71 -21.61 -6.50
N GLY A 114 -11.68 -20.70 -5.52
CA GLY A 114 -12.75 -20.52 -4.54
C GLY A 114 -14.09 -20.10 -5.16
N LEU A 115 -14.06 -19.31 -6.25
CA LEU A 115 -15.25 -18.95 -7.03
C LEU A 115 -15.75 -20.09 -7.93
N ARG A 116 -14.84 -20.89 -8.50
CA ARG A 116 -15.17 -22.02 -9.37
C ARG A 116 -15.77 -23.20 -8.60
N GLY A 117 -15.39 -23.40 -7.34
CA GLY A 117 -16.03 -24.37 -6.43
C GLY A 117 -17.41 -23.96 -5.91
N ARG A 118 -17.83 -22.70 -6.10
CA ARG A 118 -19.10 -22.13 -5.58
C ARG A 118 -20.12 -21.75 -6.66
N LYS A 119 -19.96 -22.25 -7.89
CA LYS A 119 -21.07 -22.28 -8.88
C LYS A 119 -22.16 -23.31 -8.55
N ALA A 120 -21.95 -24.12 -7.52
CA ALA A 120 -23.01 -24.82 -6.81
C ALA A 120 -23.30 -24.07 -5.50
N SER A 121 -23.94 -22.90 -5.58
CA SER A 121 -24.52 -22.26 -4.38
C SER A 121 -26.04 -22.27 -4.53
N PRO A 122 -26.79 -22.73 -3.51
CA PRO A 122 -28.23 -22.90 -3.59
C PRO A 122 -28.92 -21.56 -3.85
N ALA A 123 -30.04 -21.59 -4.56
CA ALA A 123 -30.88 -20.43 -4.78
C ALA A 123 -31.16 -19.69 -3.46
N GLY A 124 -30.82 -18.39 -3.39
CA GLY A 124 -31.20 -17.52 -2.27
C GLY A 124 -30.12 -16.64 -1.62
N MET A 125 -28.90 -16.55 -2.16
CA MET A 125 -27.91 -15.54 -1.74
C MET A 125 -27.51 -14.65 -2.92
N ASP A 126 -28.18 -13.52 -3.02
CA ASP A 126 -28.28 -12.63 -4.17
C ASP A 126 -27.45 -11.34 -4.04
N SER A 127 -26.72 -11.16 -2.93
CA SER A 127 -25.80 -10.02 -2.78
C SER A 127 -24.32 -10.47 -2.65
N PRO A 128 -23.44 -10.03 -3.56
CA PRO A 128 -21.98 -10.29 -3.50
C PRO A 128 -21.30 -9.76 -2.23
N LEU A 129 -21.94 -8.81 -1.55
CA LEU A 129 -21.44 -8.14 -0.35
C LEU A 129 -21.55 -9.04 0.90
N ILE A 130 -22.72 -9.64 1.15
CA ILE A 130 -22.92 -10.55 2.30
C ILE A 130 -21.95 -11.74 2.23
N PHE A 131 -21.67 -12.19 1.01
CA PHE A 131 -20.74 -13.27 0.75
C PHE A 131 -19.28 -12.92 1.05
N LYS A 132 -18.84 -11.69 0.73
CA LYS A 132 -17.51 -11.19 1.10
C LYS A 132 -17.32 -11.12 2.62
N TYR A 133 -18.34 -10.65 3.35
CA TYR A 133 -18.31 -10.58 4.80
C TYR A 133 -18.29 -11.97 5.46
N PHE A 134 -19.10 -12.90 4.98
CA PHE A 134 -19.12 -14.27 5.47
C PHE A 134 -17.77 -14.99 5.25
N PHE A 135 -17.12 -14.76 4.12
CA PHE A 135 -15.81 -15.35 3.82
C PHE A 135 -14.71 -14.79 4.72
N PHE A 136 -14.71 -13.48 4.95
CA PHE A 136 -13.72 -12.81 5.80
C PHE A 136 -13.83 -13.28 7.27
N LEU A 137 -15.04 -13.48 7.78
CA LEU A 137 -15.28 -13.97 9.14
C LEU A 137 -14.85 -15.43 9.36
N ASN A 138 -14.94 -16.28 8.32
CA ASN A 138 -14.51 -17.68 8.43
C ASN A 138 -12.99 -17.85 8.28
N PHE A 139 -12.30 -16.94 7.57
CA PHE A 139 -10.84 -16.97 7.45
C PHE A 139 -10.11 -16.52 8.73
N ILE A 140 -10.78 -15.74 9.59
CA ILE A 140 -10.21 -15.26 10.86
C ILE A 140 -10.44 -16.28 12.01
N ASN A 141 -11.43 -17.17 11.88
CA ASN A 141 -11.83 -18.11 12.93
C ASN A 141 -11.36 -19.56 12.68
N GLY A 142 -10.48 -19.80 11.72
CA GLY A 142 -9.85 -21.09 11.46
C GLY A 142 -8.34 -20.95 11.37
#